data_AF-A0A1X2I2V4-F1
#
_entry.id   AF-A0A1X2I2V4-F1
#
_cell.length_a   1.000
_cell.length_b   1.000
_cell.length_c   1.000
_cell.angle_alpha   90.00
_cell.angle_beta   90.00
_cell.angle_gamma   90.00
#
_symmetry.space_group_name_H-M   'P 1'
#
loop_
_entity.id
_entity.type
_entity.pdbx_description
1 polymer ?
#
loop_
_entity_poly.entity_id
_entity_poly.type
_entity_poly.pdbx_seq_one_letter_code
_entity_poly.pdbx_strand_id
1 'polypeptide(L)' 'MDEYRTSQVCSKCGHRKLTNAVITQPGEQAKRMYAVLACRRCNTVWQRDTNASRNLRAAFMNLVTAGRRPGLLARPTTEQ' A
#
# COMPACT_ATOMS: atom_id res chain seq x y z
N MET A 1 1.76 -16.72 -4.35
CA MET A 1 1.16 -15.38 -4.17
C MET A 1 2.29 -14.44 -3.77
N ASP A 2 2.54 -13.36 -4.51
CA ASP A 2 3.67 -12.44 -4.23
C ASP A 2 3.23 -11.11 -3.60
N GLU A 3 4.18 -10.30 -3.11
CA GLU A 3 3.90 -9.04 -2.40
C GLU A 3 4.03 -7.77 -3.26
N TYR A 4 3.99 -7.89 -4.59
CA TYR A 4 4.23 -6.73 -5.45
C TYR A 4 3.30 -5.55 -5.15
N ARG A 5 3.91 -4.42 -4.76
CA ARG A 5 3.26 -3.13 -4.46
C ARG A 5 2.21 -3.16 -3.34
N THR A 6 2.11 -4.23 -2.55
CA THR A 6 1.06 -4.37 -1.53
C THR A 6 1.21 -3.34 -0.41
N SER A 7 2.43 -2.95 -0.04
CA SER A 7 2.68 -1.86 0.92
C SER A 7 2.58 -0.46 0.30
N GLN A 8 2.58 -0.35 -1.03
CA GLN A 8 2.63 0.92 -1.75
C GLN A 8 1.27 1.38 -2.27
N VAL A 9 0.28 0.50 -2.37
CA VAL A 9 -1.08 0.83 -2.82
C VAL A 9 -1.98 1.05 -1.61
N CYS A 10 -2.85 2.06 -1.65
CA CYS A 10 -3.78 2.31 -0.57
C CYS A 10 -4.94 1.31 -0.68
N SER A 11 -5.06 0.41 0.28
CA SER A 11 -6.10 -0.63 0.26
C SER A 11 -7.54 -0.09 0.29
N LYS A 12 -7.74 1.19 0.65
CA LYS A 12 -9.06 1.85 0.62
C LYS A 12 -9.42 2.51 -0.72
N CYS A 13 -8.46 3.14 -1.40
CA CYS A 13 -8.76 3.95 -2.59
C CYS A 13 -7.92 3.62 -3.84
N GLY A 14 -7.04 2.62 -3.76
CA GLY A 14 -6.19 2.18 -4.87
C GLY A 14 -5.05 3.14 -5.24
N HIS A 15 -4.84 4.23 -4.50
CA HIS A 15 -3.76 5.18 -4.81
C HIS A 15 -2.37 4.62 -4.47
N ARG A 16 -1.40 4.72 -5.39
CA ARG A 16 -0.06 4.12 -5.25
C ARG A 16 0.98 4.99 -4.52
N LYS A 17 0.72 6.27 -4.28
CA LYS A 17 1.71 7.15 -3.63
C LYS A 17 1.35 7.36 -2.16
N LEU A 18 1.62 6.35 -1.32
CA LEU A 18 1.62 6.56 0.12
C LEU A 18 2.95 7.15 0.57
N THR A 19 2.88 8.09 1.51
CA THR A 19 4.05 8.72 2.13
C THR A 19 4.22 8.21 3.55
N ASN A 20 5.45 8.09 4.04
CA ASN A 20 5.67 7.85 5.47
C ASN A 20 5.02 8.95 6.31
N ALA A 21 4.41 8.56 7.42
CA ALA A 21 4.00 9.53 8.42
C ALA A 21 5.25 10.17 9.02
N VAL A 22 5.12 11.44 9.41
CA VAL A 22 6.18 12.23 10.03
C VAL A 22 5.66 12.70 11.36
N ILE A 23 6.41 12.43 12.43
CA ILE A 23 6.17 13.02 13.74
C ILE A 23 7.13 14.19 13.90
N THR A 24 6.60 15.33 14.29
CA THR A 24 7.37 16.51 14.66
C THR A 24 6.96 16.88 16.08
N GLN A 25 7.93 16.98 16.98
CA GLN A 25 7.73 17.53 18.32
C GLN A 25 8.36 18.93 18.39
N PRO A 26 7.81 19.87 19.18
CA PRO A 26 8.41 21.19 19.34
C PRO A 26 9.87 21.09 19.79
N GLY A 27 10.78 21.74 19.08
CA GLY A 27 12.22 21.70 19.36
C GLY A 27 12.96 20.45 18.83
N GLU A 28 12.26 19.49 18.20
CA GLU A 28 12.88 18.31 17.60
C GLU A 28 12.85 18.32 16.06
N GLN A 29 13.83 17.66 15.45
CA GLN A 29 13.79 17.37 14.02
C GLN A 29 12.66 16.38 13.70
N ALA A 30 12.04 16.58 12.54
CA ALA A 30 10.99 15.72 12.02
C ALA A 30 11.48 14.28 11.82
N LYS A 31 10.84 13.31 12.48
CA LYS A 31 11.17 11.87 12.40
C LYS A 31 10.20 11.14 11.49
N ARG A 32 10.74 10.40 10.52
CA ARG A 32 9.93 9.54 9.62
C ARG A 32 9.57 8.24 10.32
N MET A 33 8.28 7.92 10.35
CA MET A 33 7.79 6.61 10.81
C MET A 33 7.75 5.64 9.62
N TYR A 34 8.65 4.66 9.60
CA TYR A 34 8.64 3.64 8.56
C TYR A 34 7.44 2.69 8.65
N ALA A 35 6.97 2.40 9.86
CA ALA A 35 5.83 1.52 10.09
C ALA A 35 4.46 2.13 9.74
N VAL A 36 4.39 3.44 9.50
CA VAL A 36 3.13 4.16 9.28
C VAL A 36 3.14 4.87 7.93
N LEU A 37 2.09 4.66 7.15
CA LEU A 37 1.91 5.21 5.80
C LEU A 37 0.65 6.07 5.75
N ALA A 38 0.73 7.23 5.12
CA ALA A 38 -0.38 8.14 4.89
C ALA A 38 -0.73 8.16 3.40
N CYS A 39 -2.01 7.94 3.09
CA CYS A 39 -2.55 8.18 1.76
C CYS A 39 -3.09 9.61 1.68
N ARG A 40 -2.42 10.47 0.90
CA ARG A 40 -2.82 11.89 0.73
C ARG A 40 -4.06 12.07 -0.16
N ARG A 41 -4.52 11.02 -0.86
CA ARG A 41 -5.73 11.08 -1.70
C ARG A 41 -7.02 10.90 -0.90
N CYS A 42 -7.04 9.97 0.05
CA CYS A 42 -8.24 9.64 0.84
C CYS A 42 -8.05 9.91 2.35
N ASN A 43 -6.99 10.63 2.71
CA ASN A 43 -6.63 11.02 4.08
C ASN A 43 -6.64 9.86 5.09
N THR A 44 -6.33 8.65 4.63
CA THR A 44 -6.29 7.46 5.49
C THR A 44 -4.85 7.16 5.89
N VAL A 45 -4.65 6.93 7.18
CA VAL A 45 -3.38 6.50 7.77
C VAL A 45 -3.41 4.99 7.98
N TRP A 46 -2.30 4.34 7.69
CA TRP A 46 -2.16 2.89 7.72
C TRP A 46 -0.95 2.48 8.55
N GLN A 47 -1.13 1.46 9.39
CA GLN A 47 -0.02 0.57 9.73
C GLN A 47 0.38 -0.16 8.44
N ARG A 48 1.67 -0.12 8.10
CA ARG A 48 2.21 -0.59 6.80
C ARG A 48 1.79 -2.01 6.47
N ASP A 49 1.91 -2.92 7.42
CA ASP A 49 1.63 -4.35 7.22
C ASP A 49 0.13 -4.61 7.15
N THR A 50 -0.67 -3.90 7.94
CA THR A 50 -2.15 -3.95 7.83
C THR A 50 -2.59 -3.55 6.42
N ASN A 51 -2.00 -2.50 5.83
CA ASN A 51 -2.30 -2.11 4.45
C ASN A 51 -1.84 -3.19 3.44
N ALA A 52 -0.64 -3.73 3.63
CA ALA A 52 -0.12 -4.80 2.79
C ALA A 52 -1.00 -6.05 2.84
N SER A 53 -1.37 -6.53 4.03
CA SER A 53 -2.23 -7.69 4.24
C SER A 53 -3.61 -7.52 3.61
N ARG A 54 -4.21 -6.32 3.69
CA ARG A 54 -5.49 -6.03 3.01
C ARG A 54 -5.35 -6.10 1.49
N ASN A 55 -4.26 -5.57 0.95
CA ASN A 55 -3.97 -5.68 -0.48
C ASN A 55 -3.66 -7.12 -0.92
N LEU A 56 -2.95 -7.90 -0.10
CA LEU A 56 -2.73 -9.33 -0.36
C LEU A 56 -4.07 -10.06 -0.43
N ARG A 57 -4.94 -9.86 0.56
CA ARG A 57 -6.29 -10.44 0.56
C ARG A 57 -7.06 -10.04 -0.69
N ALA A 58 -7.06 -8.77 -1.06
CA ALA A 58 -7.74 -8.30 -2.26
C ALA A 58 -7.20 -8.95 -3.54
N ALA A 59 -5.88 -9.09 -3.65
CA ALA A 59 -5.22 -9.79 -4.77
C ALA A 59 -5.63 -11.26 -4.84
N PHE A 60 -5.60 -11.96 -3.70
CA PHE A 60 -6.02 -13.36 -3.61
C PHE A 60 -7.49 -13.55 -3.99
N MET A 61 -8.39 -12.74 -3.43
CA MET A 61 -9.82 -12.84 -3.73
C MET A 61 -10.10 -12.58 -5.22
N ASN A 62 -9.41 -11.62 -5.84
CA ASN A 62 -9.53 -11.37 -7.28
C ASN A 62 -8.99 -12.54 -8.11
N LEU A 63 -7.91 -13.18 -7.68
CA LEU A 63 -7.39 -14.37 -8.36
C LEU A 63 -8.42 -15.52 -8.34
N VAL A 64 -9.04 -15.77 -7.19
CA VAL A 64 -10.02 -16.84 -7.03
C VAL A 64 -11.33 -16.55 -7.76
N THR A 65 -11.79 -15.29 -7.77
CA THR A 65 -13.10 -14.92 -8.32
C THR A 65 -13.07 -14.51 -9.79
N ALA A 66 -11.98 -13.87 -10.23
CA ALA A 66 -11.85 -13.31 -11.57
C ALA A 66 -10.68 -13.92 -12.37
N GLY A 67 -9.97 -14.92 -11.81
CA GLY A 67 -8.84 -15.58 -12.46
C GLY A 67 -7.60 -14.71 -12.63
N ARG A 68 -7.59 -13.47 -12.10
CA ARG A 68 -6.50 -12.52 -12.31
C ARG A 68 -6.28 -11.60 -11.11
N ARG A 69 -5.05 -11.12 -10.98
CA ARG A 69 -4.67 -10.14 -9.95
C ARG A 69 -5.04 -8.72 -10.39
N PRO A 70 -5.43 -7.81 -9.47
CA PRO A 70 -5.68 -6.42 -9.84
C PRO A 70 -4.43 -5.78 -10.42
N GLY A 71 -4.54 -5.05 -11.54
CA GLY A 71 -3.38 -4.51 -12.27
C GLY A 71 -2.45 -3.64 -11.42
N LEU A 72 -2.99 -2.93 -10.41
CA LEU A 72 -2.18 -2.14 -9.45
C LEU A 72 -1.27 -3.00 -8.56
N LEU A 73 -1.66 -4.25 -8.33
CA LEU A 73 -0.96 -5.23 -7.49
C LEU A 73 -0.30 -6.33 -8.32
N ALA A 74 -0.52 -6.38 -9.64
CA ALA A 74 0.10 -7.33 -10.54
C ALA A 74 1.47 -6.80 -11.00
N ARG A 75 2.45 -7.69 -11.11
CA ARG A 75 3.72 -7.36 -11.77
C ARG A 75 3.42 -7.08 -13.25
N PRO A 76 4.01 -6.05 -13.85
CA PRO A 76 4.00 -5.91 -15.31
C PRO A 76 4.66 -7.17 -15.89
N THR A 77 3.95 -7.86 -16.76
CA THR A 77 4.58 -8.77 -17.71
C THR A 77 5.36 -7.88 -18.67
N THR A 78 6.66 -7.76 -18.47
CA THR A 78 7.55 -7.25 -19.51
C THR A 78 7.35 -8.18 -20.70
N GLU A 79 6.77 -7.69 -21.79
CA GLU A 79 7.03 -8.31 -23.09
C GLU A 79 8.55 -8.19 -23.30
N GLN A 80 9.24 -9.32 -23.25
CA GLN A 80 10.59 -9.49 -23.77
C GLN A 80 10.46 -9.95 -25.22
#